data_AF-A0A7G8GNU1-F1
#
_entry.id   AF-A0A7G8GNU1-F1
#
_cell.length_a   1.000
_cell.length_b   1.000
_cell.length_c   1.000
_cell.angle_alpha   90.00
_cell.angle_beta   90.00
_cell.angle_gamma   90.00
#
_symmetry.space_group_name_H-M   'P 1'
#
loop_
_entity.id
_entity.type
_entity.pdbx_description
1 polymer ?
#
loop_
_entity_poly.entity_id
_entity_poly.type
_entity_poly.pdbx_seq_one_letter_code
_entity_poly.pdbx_strand_id
1 'polypeptide(L)' 'MTRYVLRNGEVVHSRRQPDGLDVYCYQTGYNHHTCLLLSDQAEADFLINYGTELNVRFAR' A
#
# COMPACT_ATOMS: atom_id res chain seq x y z
N MET A 1 -7.94 1.23 9.12
CA MET A 1 -7.71 1.60 7.71
C MET A 1 -6.22 1.75 7.55
N THR A 2 -5.60 0.98 6.67
CA THR A 2 -4.15 0.96 6.44
C THR A 2 -3.79 1.96 5.34
N ARG A 3 -2.73 2.74 5.56
CA ARG A 3 -2.16 3.66 4.57
C ARG A 3 -0.96 2.97 3.92
N TYR A 4 -1.05 2.65 2.65
CA TYR A 4 0.06 2.14 1.85
C TYR A 4 0.75 3.30 1.16
N VAL A 5 2.06 3.44 1.33
CA VAL A 5 2.86 4.44 0.63
C VAL A 5 3.60 3.75 -0.51
N LEU A 6 3.23 4.12 -1.73
CA LEU A 6 3.90 3.71 -2.95
C LEU A 6 5.28 4.37 -3.02
N ARG A 7 6.19 3.82 -3.83
CA ARG A 7 7.55 4.32 -3.96
C ARG A 7 7.61 5.69 -4.63
N ASN A 8 6.58 6.05 -5.41
CA ASN A 8 6.40 7.40 -5.95
C ASN A 8 5.89 8.42 -4.90
N GLY A 9 5.64 7.99 -3.66
CA GLY A 9 5.14 8.82 -2.57
C GLY A 9 3.61 8.94 -2.51
N GLU A 10 2.87 8.35 -3.45
CA GLU A 10 1.41 8.31 -3.39
C GLU A 10 0.93 7.46 -2.21
N VAL A 11 -0.16 7.90 -1.59
CA VAL A 11 -0.73 7.24 -0.43
C VAL A 11 -2.07 6.64 -0.78
N VAL A 12 -2.16 5.32 -0.64
CA VAL A 12 -3.35 4.54 -0.96
C VAL A 12 -3.95 3.97 0.30
N HIS A 13 -5.28 4.04 0.46
CA HIS A 13 -5.95 3.58 1.66
C HIS A 13 -6.68 2.26 1.39
N SER A 14 -6.36 1.22 2.15
CA SER A 14 -7.07 -0.06 2.08
C SER A 14 -7.44 -0.59 3.46
N ARG A 15 -8.45 -1.46 3.50
CA ARG A 15 -8.81 -2.22 4.70
C ARG A 15 -8.15 -3.60 4.74
N ARG A 16 -7.53 -4.01 3.64
CA ARG A 16 -6.78 -5.26 3.57
C ARG A 16 -5.52 -5.17 4.42
N GLN A 17 -5.12 -6.32 4.95
CA GLN A 17 -3.86 -6.48 5.68
C GLN A 17 -2.74 -6.74 4.69
N PRO A 18 -1.50 -6.31 4.98
CA PRO A 18 -0.36 -6.42 4.06
C PRO A 18 0.19 -7.86 3.93
N ASP A 19 -0.61 -8.88 4.21
CA ASP A 19 -0.13 -10.27 4.27
C ASP A 19 0.47 -10.70 2.93
N GLY A 20 1.71 -11.20 2.98
CA GLY A 20 2.45 -11.62 1.79
C GLY A 20 3.09 -10.48 0.99
N LEU A 21 2.93 -9.22 1.39
CA LEU A 21 3.65 -8.09 0.79
C LEU A 21 4.94 -7.80 1.56
N ASP A 22 6.01 -7.51 0.83
CA ASP A 22 7.27 -7.02 1.39
C ASP A 22 7.14 -5.53 1.75
N VAL A 23 6.63 -5.27 2.96
CA VAL A 23 6.36 -3.92 3.48
C VAL A 23 6.96 -3.70 4.86
N TYR A 24 7.25 -2.43 5.16
CA TYR A 24 7.52 -1.98 6.52
C TYR A 24 6.32 -1.22 7.08
N CYS A 25 5.67 -1.77 8.10
CA CYS A 25 4.52 -1.15 8.74
C CYS A 25 4.86 -0.52 10.09
N TYR A 26 4.39 0.70 10.30
CA TYR A 26 4.54 1.43 11.55
C TYR A 26 3.23 2.12 11.94
N GLN A 27 3.08 2.40 13.22
CA GLN A 27 1.97 3.19 13.75
C GLN A 27 2.43 4.60 14.11
N THR A 28 1.70 5.61 13.64
CA THR A 28 1.85 6.99 14.10
C THR A 28 0.60 7.44 14.86
N GLY A 29 0.79 7.79 16.13
CA GLY A 29 -0.31 8.19 17.02
C GLY A 29 -1.34 7.08 17.25
N TYR A 30 -2.55 7.47 17.65
CA TYR A 30 -3.55 6.51 18.13
C TYR A 30 -4.21 5.65 17.05
N ASN A 31 -4.16 6.00 15.75
CA ASN A 31 -4.97 5.32 14.73
C ASN A 31 -4.39 5.26 13.30
N HIS A 32 -3.15 5.71 13.05
CA HIS A 32 -2.59 5.66 11.69
C HIS A 32 -1.64 4.48 11.55
N HIS A 33 -2.14 3.39 10.96
CA HIS A 33 -1.31 2.27 10.52
C HIS A 33 -0.82 2.54 9.11
N THR A 34 0.50 2.72 8.94
CA THR A 34 1.13 3.07 7.67
C THR A 34 2.10 1.96 7.26
N CYS A 35 2.02 1.49 6.02
CA CYS A 35 2.90 0.49 5.45
C CYS A 35 3.64 1.07 4.24
N LEU A 36 4.96 0.97 4.23
CA LEU A 36 5.83 1.39 3.14
C LEU A 36 6.16 0.19 2.26
N LEU A 37 6.01 0.32 0.94
CA LEU A 37 6.42 -0.72 -0.01
C LEU A 37 7.92 -0.68 -0.22
N LEU A 38 8.60 -1.80 0.07
CA LEU A 38 10.07 -1.82 0.15
C LEU A 38 10.76 -2.04 -1.19
N SER A 39 10.03 -2.56 -2.20
CA SER A 39 10.58 -2.89 -3.51
C SER A 39 9.57 -2.63 -4.63
N ASP A 40 10.06 -2.54 -5.87
CA ASP A 40 9.20 -2.43 -7.06
C ASP A 40 8.32 -3.69 -7.21
N GLN A 41 8.82 -4.85 -6.79
CA GLN A 41 8.05 -6.09 -6.74
C GLN A 41 6.89 -6.00 -5.75
N ALA A 42 7.15 -5.49 -4.54
CA ALA A 42 6.08 -5.30 -3.54
C ALA A 42 4.99 -4.34 -4.06
N GLU A 43 5.38 -3.28 -4.76
CA GLU A 43 4.43 -2.35 -5.38
C GLU A 43 3.62 -2.99 -6.51
N ALA A 44 4.26 -3.79 -7.37
CA ALA A 44 3.56 -4.56 -8.40
C ALA A 44 2.55 -5.55 -7.76
N ASP A 45 2.97 -6.29 -6.74
CA ASP A 45 2.10 -7.24 -6.03
C ASP A 45 0.94 -6.54 -5.33
N PHE A 46 1.19 -5.36 -4.75
CA PHE A 46 0.14 -4.52 -4.19
C PHE A 46 -0.86 -4.08 -5.27
N LEU A 47 -0.39 -3.57 -6.40
CA LEU A 47 -1.26 -3.09 -7.48
C LEU A 47 -2.07 -4.21 -8.12
N ILE A 48 -1.49 -5.41 -8.28
CA ILE A 48 -2.20 -6.59 -8.80
C ILE A 48 -3.28 -7.05 -7.83
N ASN A 49 -2.95 -7.18 -6.55
CA ASN A 49 -3.84 -7.80 -5.58
C ASN A 49 -4.90 -6.83 -5.01
N TYR A 50 -4.61 -5.53 -5.01
CA TYR A 50 -5.42 -4.50 -4.35
C TYR A 50 -5.98 -3.48 -5.36
N GLY A 51 -5.48 -3.44 -6.60
CA GLY A 51 -5.82 -2.41 -7.59
C GLY A 51 -7.31 -2.33 -7.95
N THR A 52 -8.04 -3.44 -7.88
CA THR A 52 -9.50 -3.50 -8.13
C THR A 52 -10.32 -2.83 -7.02
N GLU A 53 -9.87 -2.87 -5.76
CA GLU A 53 -10.52 -2.17 -4.65
C GLU A 53 -10.19 -0.67 -4.64
N LEU A 54 -9.08 -0.30 -5.28
CA LEU A 54 -8.45 1.00 -5.11
C LEU A 54 -8.72 1.97 -6.27
N ASN A 55 -9.46 1.56 -7.31
CA ASN A 55 -9.71 2.35 -8.52
C ASN A 55 -8.43 3.00 -9.08
N VAL A 56 -7.28 2.32 -8.95
CA VAL A 56 -5.99 2.87 -9.38
C VAL A 56 -5.99 2.87 -10.90
N ARG A 57 -6.27 4.03 -11.50
CA ARG A 57 -6.12 4.22 -12.93
C ARG A 57 -4.66 4.52 -13.21
N PHE A 58 -3.97 3.58 -13.86
CA PHE A 58 -2.70 3.89 -14.48
C PHE A 58 -2.93 4.95 -15.57
N ALA A 59 -2.49 6.18 -15.33
CA ALA A 59 -2.30 7.13 -16.39
C ALA A 59 -1.08 6.65 -17.19
N ARG A 60 -1.31 6.25 -18.44
CA ARG A 60 -0.28 5.81 -19.37
C ARG A 60 0.54 7.00 -19.87
#